data_AF-A0A966VAC9-F1
#
_entry.id   AF-A0A966VAC9-F1
#
_cell.length_a   1.000
_cell.length_b   1.000
_cell.length_c   1.000
_cell.angle_alpha   90.00
_cell.angle_beta   90.00
_cell.angle_gamma   90.00
#
_symmetry.space_group_name_H-M   'P 1'
#
loop_
_entity.id
_entity.type
_entity.pdbx_description
1 polymer ?
#
loop_
_entity_poly.entity_id
_entity_poly.type
_entity_poly.pdbx_seq_one_letter_code
_entity_poly.pdbx_strand_id
1 'polypeptide(L)'
;MLIRKHRPVKGRTLKQKNPKILKKLALAFAIVIIAFVAYIKIQPHTFEAKQRVKLESTVQQLKTTKQQLIDEQSKSKAEDDAKAKQIEELNKQIQEKDAQLQAKAAAKTAYAASAPQQAKTYPVPEDEAKAFIYMHESSNNPAAVNSIGCRGLGQACPGSKLPCSSSDYACQDAWFTNYMLQRYGSWNNARAFWIANNWW
;
A
#
# COMPACT_ATOMS: atom_id res chain seq x y z
N MET A 1 14.48 45.92 118.22
CA MET A 1 14.40 45.21 119.51
C MET A 1 13.02 44.54 119.58
N LEU A 2 12.97 43.21 119.74
CA LEU A 2 11.84 42.39 120.26
C LEU A 2 10.50 42.37 119.46
N ILE A 3 9.66 41.34 119.42
CA ILE A 3 9.69 39.87 119.57
C ILE A 3 8.31 39.42 119.01
N ARG A 4 8.30 38.27 118.31
CA ARG A 4 7.23 37.25 118.11
C ARG A 4 5.78 37.58 118.55
N LYS A 5 4.80 37.17 117.73
CA LYS A 5 4.01 35.93 117.97
C LYS A 5 3.03 35.57 116.83
N HIS A 6 3.02 34.28 116.52
CA HIS A 6 2.04 33.54 115.72
C HIS A 6 0.70 33.31 116.46
N ARG A 7 -0.39 33.30 115.67
CA ARG A 7 -1.50 32.28 115.53
C ARG A 7 -2.85 33.00 115.27
N PRO A 8 -3.89 32.40 114.63
CA PRO A 8 -4.21 30.96 114.55
C PRO A 8 -4.74 30.42 113.19
N VAL A 9 -5.03 29.11 113.21
CA VAL A 9 -5.52 28.17 112.17
C VAL A 9 -7.04 28.28 111.95
N LYS A 10 -7.56 27.99 110.73
CA LYS A 10 -8.70 27.06 110.47
C LYS A 10 -9.27 27.05 109.02
N GLY A 11 -9.64 25.85 108.57
CA GLY A 11 -10.70 25.58 107.57
C GLY A 11 -10.24 25.08 106.19
N ARG A 12 -10.38 23.78 105.87
CA ARG A 12 -10.16 23.22 104.52
C ARG A 12 -11.51 22.83 103.91
N THR A 13 -12.12 23.76 103.18
CA THR A 13 -13.39 23.65 102.46
C THR A 13 -13.30 22.70 101.26
N LEU A 14 -14.39 21.96 100.96
CA LEU A 14 -14.57 21.18 99.74
C LEU A 14 -14.18 22.06 98.54
N LYS A 15 -13.09 21.69 97.86
CA LYS A 15 -12.54 22.48 96.76
C LYS A 15 -13.51 22.35 95.59
N GLN A 16 -14.38 23.36 95.46
CA GLN A 16 -15.20 23.64 94.30
C GLN A 16 -14.39 23.25 93.05
N LYS A 17 -14.79 22.16 92.37
CA LYS A 17 -14.05 21.63 91.21
C LYS A 17 -13.86 22.79 90.26
N ASN A 18 -12.58 23.10 90.01
CA ASN A 18 -12.20 24.38 89.47
C ASN A 18 -12.96 24.59 88.16
N PRO A 19 -13.86 25.58 88.05
CA PRO A 19 -14.66 25.77 86.85
C PRO A 19 -13.77 25.94 85.62
N LYS A 20 -12.51 26.38 85.82
CA LYS A 20 -11.48 26.44 84.79
C LYS A 20 -11.08 25.06 84.24
N ILE A 21 -11.01 24.02 85.07
CA ILE A 21 -10.67 22.64 84.65
C ILE A 21 -11.86 21.98 83.96
N LEU A 22 -13.07 22.16 84.49
CA LEU A 22 -14.30 21.64 83.87
C LEU A 22 -14.54 22.28 82.50
N LYS A 23 -14.32 23.60 82.37
CA LYS A 23 -14.39 24.33 81.10
C LYS A 23 -13.32 23.85 80.11
N LYS A 24 -12.10 23.54 80.56
CA LYS A 24 -11.04 23.00 79.70
C LYS A 24 -11.35 21.59 79.18
N LEU A 25 -11.91 20.71 80.01
CA LEU A 25 -12.32 19.37 79.59
C LEU A 25 -13.53 19.41 78.64
N ALA A 26 -14.51 20.29 78.91
CA ALA A 26 -15.63 20.53 78.00
C ALA A 26 -15.17 21.09 76.65
N LEU A 27 -14.18 22.01 76.65
CA LEU A 27 -13.58 22.55 75.44
C LEU A 27 -12.83 21.45 74.64
N ALA A 28 -12.09 20.59 75.31
CA ALA A 28 -11.37 19.48 74.65
C ALA A 28 -12.34 18.49 73.98
N PHE A 29 -13.44 18.11 74.65
CA PHE A 29 -14.48 17.27 74.05
C PHE A 29 -15.18 17.96 72.88
N ALA A 30 -15.48 19.26 73.00
CA ALA A 30 -16.07 20.03 71.92
C ALA A 30 -15.17 20.04 70.67
N ILE A 31 -13.85 20.21 70.84
CA ILE A 31 -12.89 20.19 69.72
C ILE A 31 -12.85 18.81 69.04
N VAL A 32 -12.86 17.72 69.81
CA VAL A 32 -12.87 16.36 69.22
C VAL A 32 -14.16 16.09 68.45
N ILE A 33 -15.31 16.53 68.96
CA ILE A 33 -16.60 16.41 68.25
C ILE A 33 -16.59 17.26 66.98
N ILE A 34 -16.09 18.50 67.04
CA ILE A 34 -15.96 19.37 65.86
C ILE A 34 -15.02 18.74 64.83
N ALA A 35 -13.89 18.17 65.24
CA ALA A 35 -12.96 17.48 64.35
C ALA A 35 -13.59 16.23 63.72
N PHE A 36 -14.39 15.47 64.47
CA PHE A 36 -15.09 14.29 63.97
C PHE A 36 -16.23 14.65 63.00
N VAL A 37 -17.00 15.71 63.31
CA VAL A 37 -18.03 16.26 62.41
C VAL A 37 -17.39 16.84 61.14
N ALA A 38 -16.28 17.56 61.26
CA ALA A 38 -15.50 18.02 60.12
C ALA A 38 -14.98 16.85 59.28
N TYR A 39 -14.44 15.80 59.91
CA TYR A 39 -13.99 14.58 59.23
C TYR A 39 -15.14 13.88 58.47
N ILE A 40 -16.31 13.71 59.09
CA ILE A 40 -17.52 13.16 58.45
C ILE A 40 -17.99 14.06 57.29
N LYS A 41 -17.92 15.38 57.43
CA LYS A 41 -18.30 16.33 56.37
C LYS A 41 -17.31 16.38 55.21
N ILE A 42 -16.01 16.10 55.43
CA ILE A 42 -14.98 16.09 54.38
C ILE A 42 -15.07 14.83 53.49
N GLN A 43 -15.41 13.66 54.04
CA GLN A 43 -15.52 12.39 53.30
C GLN A 43 -16.42 12.45 52.04
N PRO A 44 -17.69 12.92 52.08
CA PRO A 44 -18.55 12.96 50.89
C PRO A 44 -18.05 13.90 49.81
N HIS A 45 -17.44 15.05 50.18
CA HIS A 45 -16.86 15.98 49.20
C HIS A 45 -15.64 15.40 48.47
N THR A 46 -14.84 14.57 49.14
CA THR A 46 -13.72 13.88 48.47
C THR A 46 -14.18 12.74 47.56
N PHE A 47 -15.30 12.09 47.85
CA PHE A 47 -15.85 11.02 47.01
C PHE A 47 -16.52 11.59 45.76
N GLU A 48 -17.34 12.62 45.90
CA GLU A 48 -17.94 13.33 44.76
C GLU A 48 -16.87 13.99 43.88
N ALA A 49 -15.83 14.60 44.47
CA ALA A 49 -14.71 15.14 43.70
C ALA A 49 -13.96 14.05 42.94
N LYS A 50 -13.68 12.89 43.57
CA LYS A 50 -13.06 11.74 42.88
C LYS A 50 -13.96 11.18 41.77
N GLN A 51 -15.28 11.12 41.97
CA GLN A 51 -16.22 10.71 40.95
C GLN A 51 -16.29 11.70 39.79
N ARG A 52 -16.30 13.01 40.06
CA ARG A 52 -16.27 14.06 39.04
C ARG A 52 -14.99 14.02 38.22
N VAL A 53 -13.83 13.88 38.85
CA VAL A 53 -12.55 13.73 38.15
C VAL A 53 -12.54 12.47 37.27
N LYS A 54 -13.10 11.35 37.76
CA LYS A 54 -13.25 10.12 36.96
C LYS A 54 -14.24 10.28 35.80
N LEU A 55 -15.33 11.02 36.01
CA LEU A 55 -16.31 11.31 34.99
C LEU A 55 -15.75 12.24 33.92
N GLU A 56 -15.04 13.30 34.32
CA GLU A 56 -14.37 14.25 33.43
C GLU A 56 -13.27 13.57 32.61
N SER A 57 -12.47 12.71 33.22
CA SER A 57 -11.46 11.92 32.50
C SER A 57 -12.10 10.94 31.52
N THR A 58 -13.22 10.30 31.90
CA THR A 58 -14.01 9.44 31.01
C THR A 58 -14.61 10.23 29.84
N VAL A 59 -15.16 11.42 30.10
CA VAL A 59 -15.70 12.32 29.08
C VAL A 59 -14.60 12.79 28.13
N GLN A 60 -13.40 13.09 28.64
CA GLN A 60 -12.28 13.43 27.78
C GLN A 60 -11.80 12.26 26.94
N GLN A 61 -11.71 11.05 27.51
CA GLN A 61 -11.40 9.84 26.74
C GLN A 61 -12.43 9.60 25.64
N LEU A 62 -13.73 9.74 25.93
CA LEU A 62 -14.79 9.61 24.94
C LEU A 62 -14.69 10.65 23.82
N LYS A 63 -14.35 11.90 24.15
CA LYS A 63 -14.13 12.95 23.13
C LYS A 63 -12.94 12.63 22.24
N THR A 64 -11.82 12.20 22.82
CA THR A 64 -10.62 11.81 22.07
C THR A 64 -10.91 10.61 21.17
N THR A 65 -11.54 9.56 21.69
CA THR A 65 -11.92 8.38 20.90
C THR A 65 -12.91 8.74 19.79
N LYS A 66 -13.89 9.60 20.07
CA LYS A 66 -14.82 10.09 19.02
C LYS A 66 -14.07 10.84 17.92
N GLN A 67 -13.10 11.68 18.27
CA GLN A 67 -12.31 12.41 17.27
C GLN A 67 -11.43 11.45 16.46
N GLN A 68 -10.79 10.47 17.10
CA GLN A 68 -10.01 9.44 16.43
C GLN A 68 -10.86 8.63 15.44
N LEU A 69 -12.09 8.26 15.81
CA LEU A 69 -13.01 7.55 14.91
C LEU A 69 -13.45 8.42 13.72
N ILE A 70 -13.65 9.72 13.91
CA ILE A 70 -13.96 10.67 12.81
C ILE A 70 -12.74 10.83 11.89
N ASP A 71 -11.54 10.91 12.44
CA ASP A 71 -10.30 11.04 11.67
C ASP A 71 -9.99 9.73 10.91
N GLU A 72 -10.28 8.57 11.50
CA GLU A 72 -10.14 7.26 10.86
C GLU A 72 -11.20 7.05 9.76
N GLN A 73 -12.44 7.45 10.01
CA GLN A 73 -13.52 7.39 9.01
C GLN A 73 -13.28 8.37 7.85
N SER A 74 -12.74 9.56 8.11
CA SER A 74 -12.39 10.52 7.06
C SER A 74 -11.18 10.08 6.24
N LYS A 75 -10.18 9.42 6.86
CA LYS A 75 -9.10 8.74 6.13
C LYS A 75 -9.61 7.59 5.27
N SER A 76 -10.47 6.71 5.80
CA SER A 76 -11.10 5.64 5.01
C SER A 76 -11.86 6.19 3.81
N LYS A 77 -12.70 7.23 3.99
CA LYS A 77 -13.42 7.85 2.88
C LYS A 77 -12.50 8.52 1.86
N ALA A 78 -11.45 9.21 2.31
CA ALA A 78 -10.48 9.81 1.40
C ALA A 78 -9.68 8.76 0.63
N GLU A 79 -9.36 7.62 1.26
CA GLU A 79 -8.74 6.47 0.60
C GLU A 79 -9.69 5.78 -0.38
N ASP A 80 -10.98 5.67 -0.05
CA ASP A 80 -12.01 5.10 -0.93
C ASP A 80 -12.25 6.00 -2.16
N ASP A 81 -12.32 7.32 -1.97
CA ASP A 81 -12.42 8.29 -3.07
C ASP A 81 -11.15 8.33 -3.94
N ALA A 82 -9.97 8.18 -3.33
CA ALA A 82 -8.70 8.09 -4.05
C ALA A 82 -8.61 6.78 -4.87
N LYS A 83 -9.03 5.65 -4.29
CA LYS A 83 -9.11 4.37 -4.99
C LYS A 83 -10.17 4.40 -6.09
N ALA A 84 -11.31 5.05 -5.87
CA ALA A 84 -12.35 5.21 -6.90
C ALA A 84 -11.83 5.98 -8.12
N LYS A 85 -11.12 7.10 -7.89
CA LYS A 85 -10.44 7.85 -8.97
C LYS A 85 -9.36 7.02 -9.66
N GLN A 86 -8.62 6.22 -8.92
CA GLN A 86 -7.59 5.35 -9.48
C GLN A 86 -8.19 4.20 -10.32
N ILE A 87 -9.33 3.65 -9.91
CA ILE A 87 -10.09 2.65 -10.67
C ILE A 87 -10.66 3.26 -11.95
N GLU A 88 -11.20 4.48 -11.89
CA GLU A 88 -11.70 5.20 -13.05
C GLU A 88 -10.59 5.48 -14.08
N GLU A 89 -9.43 5.96 -13.61
CA GLU A 89 -8.25 6.18 -14.45
C GLU A 89 -7.72 4.86 -15.05
N LEU A 90 -7.67 3.79 -14.25
CA LEU A 90 -7.24 2.48 -14.74
C LEU A 90 -8.21 1.91 -15.80
N ASN A 91 -9.51 2.10 -15.62
CA ASN A 91 -10.52 1.71 -16.61
C ASN A 91 -10.38 2.50 -17.91
N LYS A 92 -10.08 3.81 -17.83
CA LYS A 92 -9.79 4.63 -19.01
C LYS A 92 -8.54 4.14 -19.74
N GLN A 93 -7.47 3.81 -19.00
CA GLN A 93 -6.26 3.24 -19.59
C GLN A 93 -6.51 1.86 -20.22
N ILE A 94 -7.33 1.00 -19.59
CA ILE A 94 -7.74 -0.29 -20.17
C ILE A 94 -8.48 -0.06 -21.48
N GLN A 95 -9.44 0.87 -21.53
CA GLN A 95 -10.16 1.20 -22.77
C GLN A 95 -9.24 1.75 -23.87
N GLU A 96 -8.29 2.62 -23.52
CA GLU A 96 -7.31 3.13 -24.48
C GLU A 96 -6.37 2.04 -24.98
N LYS A 97 -5.96 1.11 -24.12
CA LYS A 97 -5.12 -0.03 -24.49
C LYS A 97 -5.87 -1.07 -25.31
N ASP A 98 -7.13 -1.34 -24.99
CA ASP A 98 -8.00 -2.20 -25.78
C ASP A 98 -8.30 -1.58 -27.14
N ALA A 99 -8.56 -0.28 -27.21
CA ALA A 99 -8.69 0.44 -28.48
C ALA A 99 -7.38 0.40 -29.27
N GLN A 100 -6.21 0.51 -28.64
CA GLN A 100 -4.90 0.34 -29.29
C GLN A 100 -4.66 -1.09 -29.75
N LEU A 101 -5.06 -2.11 -28.98
CA LEU A 101 -4.95 -3.51 -29.35
C LEU A 101 -5.90 -3.86 -30.50
N GLN A 102 -7.13 -3.35 -30.46
CA GLN A 102 -8.09 -3.46 -31.54
C GLN A 102 -7.62 -2.68 -32.77
N ALA A 103 -7.04 -1.49 -32.63
CA ALA A 103 -6.45 -0.75 -33.73
C ALA A 103 -5.22 -1.45 -34.31
N LYS A 104 -4.40 -2.14 -33.49
CA LYS A 104 -3.28 -2.98 -33.94
C LYS A 104 -3.76 -4.27 -34.59
N ALA A 105 -4.84 -4.89 -34.10
CA ALA A 105 -5.47 -6.04 -34.71
C ALA A 105 -6.16 -5.65 -36.02
N ALA A 106 -6.79 -4.48 -36.07
CA ALA A 106 -7.38 -3.87 -37.26
C ALA A 106 -6.29 -3.42 -38.23
N ALA A 107 -5.13 -2.97 -37.77
CA ALA A 107 -3.97 -2.70 -38.61
C ALA A 107 -3.32 -4.01 -39.09
N LYS A 108 -3.38 -5.10 -38.32
CA LYS A 108 -2.96 -6.43 -38.75
C LYS A 108 -3.91 -6.98 -39.82
N THR A 109 -5.22 -6.78 -39.70
CA THR A 109 -6.20 -7.15 -40.73
C THR A 109 -6.20 -6.19 -41.91
N ALA A 110 -5.95 -4.90 -41.70
CA ALA A 110 -5.79 -3.91 -42.77
C ALA A 110 -4.45 -4.08 -43.50
N TYR A 111 -3.38 -4.53 -42.84
CA TYR A 111 -2.12 -4.96 -43.48
C TYR A 111 -2.29 -6.31 -44.20
N ALA A 112 -3.16 -7.19 -43.70
CA ALA A 112 -3.57 -8.39 -44.44
C ALA A 112 -4.48 -8.04 -45.64
N ALA A 113 -5.28 -6.97 -45.57
CA ALA A 113 -6.16 -6.49 -46.64
C ALA A 113 -5.48 -5.51 -47.61
N SER A 114 -4.43 -4.82 -47.17
CA SER A 114 -3.49 -4.02 -47.95
C SER A 114 -2.21 -4.78 -48.25
N ALA A 115 -2.22 -6.11 -48.04
CA ALA A 115 -1.23 -6.97 -48.65
C ALA A 115 -1.21 -6.56 -50.13
N PRO A 116 -0.04 -6.18 -50.68
CA PRO A 116 0.03 -5.81 -52.09
C PRO A 116 -0.69 -6.90 -52.86
N GLN A 117 -1.63 -6.51 -53.75
CA GLN A 117 -2.37 -7.45 -54.59
C GLN A 117 -1.39 -8.52 -55.03
N GLN A 118 -1.62 -9.74 -54.55
CA GLN A 118 -0.70 -10.86 -54.73
C GLN A 118 -0.25 -10.82 -56.18
N ALA A 119 1.03 -10.50 -56.40
CA ALA A 119 1.64 -10.80 -57.67
C ALA A 119 1.30 -12.27 -57.91
N LYS A 120 0.81 -12.61 -59.11
CA LYS A 120 0.48 -14.01 -59.46
C LYS A 120 1.76 -14.84 -59.40
N THR A 121 2.19 -15.22 -58.21
CA THR A 121 3.25 -16.18 -57.98
C THR A 121 2.54 -17.51 -57.81
N TYR A 122 2.77 -18.40 -58.76
CA TYR A 122 2.32 -19.77 -58.64
C TYR A 122 2.91 -20.38 -57.37
N PRO A 123 2.11 -21.07 -56.53
CA PRO A 123 2.64 -21.78 -55.38
C PRO A 123 3.74 -22.74 -55.84
N VAL A 124 4.92 -22.61 -55.24
CA VAL A 124 6.03 -23.56 -55.40
C VAL A 124 6.00 -24.53 -54.21
N PRO A 125 6.69 -25.67 -54.27
CA PRO A 125 6.95 -26.49 -53.09
C PRO A 125 7.46 -25.63 -51.91
N GLU A 126 6.97 -25.88 -50.70
CA GLU A 126 7.27 -25.06 -49.52
C GLU A 126 8.78 -25.02 -49.20
N ASP A 127 9.50 -26.11 -49.48
CA ASP A 127 10.95 -26.21 -49.36
C ASP A 127 11.68 -25.32 -50.37
N GLU A 128 11.18 -25.20 -51.60
CA GLU A 128 11.70 -24.26 -52.59
C GLU A 128 11.46 -22.80 -52.16
N ALA A 129 10.27 -22.49 -51.63
CA ALA A 129 9.97 -21.16 -51.10
C ALA A 129 10.86 -20.80 -49.89
N LYS A 130 11.11 -21.78 -49.02
CA LYS A 130 12.05 -21.64 -47.90
C LYS A 130 13.49 -21.41 -48.36
N ALA A 131 13.96 -22.24 -49.30
CA ALA A 131 15.30 -22.11 -49.86
C ALA A 131 15.50 -20.76 -50.55
N PHE A 132 14.47 -20.26 -51.24
CA PHE A 132 14.47 -18.91 -51.80
C PHE A 132 14.73 -17.85 -50.72
N ILE A 133 13.97 -17.86 -49.61
CA ILE A 133 14.18 -16.89 -48.53
C ILE A 133 15.59 -17.01 -47.96
N TYR A 134 16.03 -18.22 -47.55
CA TYR A 134 17.35 -18.38 -46.95
C TYR A 134 18.50 -18.00 -47.89
N MET A 135 18.34 -18.25 -49.19
CA MET A 135 19.34 -17.84 -50.19
C MET A 135 19.47 -16.32 -50.28
N HIS A 136 18.35 -15.59 -50.21
CA HIS A 136 18.37 -14.13 -50.28
C HIS A 136 18.83 -13.47 -48.97
N GLU A 137 18.47 -14.06 -47.83
CA GLU A 137 18.80 -13.49 -46.52
C GLU A 137 20.25 -13.77 -46.12
N SER A 138 20.75 -14.98 -46.37
CA SER A 138 22.05 -15.42 -45.85
C SER A 138 22.89 -16.23 -46.84
N SER A 139 22.44 -16.37 -48.10
CA SER A 139 22.99 -17.37 -49.02
C SER A 139 22.95 -18.79 -48.43
N ASN A 140 21.91 -19.08 -47.63
CA ASN A 140 21.72 -20.31 -46.87
C ASN A 140 22.86 -20.63 -45.89
N ASN A 141 23.53 -19.60 -45.36
CA ASN A 141 24.65 -19.75 -44.42
C ASN A 141 24.18 -19.52 -42.97
N PRO A 142 24.16 -20.56 -42.11
CA PRO A 142 23.74 -20.42 -40.71
C PRO A 142 24.70 -19.57 -39.86
N ALA A 143 25.92 -19.33 -40.34
CA ALA A 143 26.90 -18.46 -39.68
C ALA A 143 26.90 -17.02 -40.21
N ALA A 144 26.01 -16.67 -41.14
CA ALA A 144 25.94 -15.31 -41.68
C ALA A 144 25.64 -14.29 -40.59
N VAL A 145 26.46 -13.23 -40.54
CA VAL A 145 26.27 -12.05 -39.70
C VAL A 145 26.43 -10.81 -40.58
N ASN A 146 25.44 -9.94 -40.59
CA ASN A 146 25.53 -8.67 -41.33
C ASN A 146 26.09 -7.54 -40.44
N SER A 147 26.40 -6.39 -41.05
CA SER A 147 27.04 -5.25 -40.37
C SER A 147 26.21 -4.64 -39.23
N ILE A 148 24.88 -4.81 -39.26
CA ILE A 148 23.96 -4.32 -38.22
C ILE A 148 23.65 -5.38 -37.15
N GLY A 149 24.35 -6.53 -37.20
CA GLY A 149 24.28 -7.55 -36.16
C GLY A 149 23.11 -8.54 -36.29
N CYS A 150 22.51 -8.68 -37.48
CA CYS A 150 21.56 -9.76 -37.74
C CYS A 150 22.29 -11.08 -37.96
N ARG A 151 21.70 -12.22 -37.55
CA ARG A 151 22.38 -13.53 -37.58
C ARG A 151 21.51 -14.66 -38.14
N GLY A 152 22.14 -15.61 -38.81
CA GLY A 152 21.57 -16.91 -39.16
C GLY A 152 20.83 -16.97 -40.48
N LEU A 153 20.22 -18.12 -40.77
CA LEU A 153 19.62 -18.46 -42.07
C LEU A 153 18.65 -17.40 -42.62
N GLY A 154 17.82 -16.85 -41.73
CA GLY A 154 16.85 -15.82 -42.03
C GLY A 154 17.16 -14.44 -41.46
N GLN A 155 18.42 -14.19 -41.07
CA GLN A 155 18.92 -12.90 -40.57
C GLN A 155 18.10 -12.29 -39.41
N ALA A 156 18.08 -12.97 -38.26
CA ALA A 156 17.41 -12.48 -37.06
C ALA A 156 18.09 -11.21 -36.52
N CYS A 157 17.36 -10.08 -36.47
CA CYS A 157 17.82 -8.82 -35.86
C CYS A 157 17.04 -8.46 -34.58
N PRO A 158 17.68 -8.09 -33.45
CA PRO A 158 19.12 -8.25 -33.20
C PRO A 158 19.49 -9.74 -33.14
N GLY A 159 20.70 -10.10 -33.55
CA GLY A 159 21.17 -11.50 -33.60
C GLY A 159 21.15 -12.23 -32.26
N SER A 160 21.15 -11.49 -31.15
CA SER A 160 21.01 -12.04 -29.79
C SER A 160 19.66 -12.71 -29.54
N LYS A 161 18.62 -12.43 -30.34
CA LYS A 161 17.31 -13.08 -30.21
C LYS A 161 17.27 -14.51 -30.73
N LEU A 162 18.26 -14.91 -31.54
CA LEU A 162 18.37 -16.26 -32.08
C LEU A 162 19.00 -17.17 -31.01
N PRO A 163 18.24 -18.09 -30.40
CA PRO A 163 18.73 -18.93 -29.30
C PRO A 163 19.67 -20.07 -29.77
N CYS A 164 19.93 -20.14 -31.08
CA CYS A 164 20.70 -21.19 -31.72
C CYS A 164 22.16 -20.77 -31.93
N SER A 165 23.08 -21.74 -31.88
CA SER A 165 24.46 -21.51 -32.28
C SER A 165 24.57 -21.23 -33.80
N SER A 166 25.68 -20.65 -34.23
CA SER A 166 25.94 -20.32 -35.65
C SER A 166 26.13 -21.54 -36.55
N SER A 167 26.36 -22.72 -35.98
CA SER A 167 26.53 -23.98 -36.71
C SER A 167 25.30 -24.89 -36.64
N ASP A 168 24.34 -24.60 -35.78
CA ASP A 168 23.14 -25.44 -35.60
C ASP A 168 22.04 -25.06 -36.59
N TYR A 169 22.17 -25.60 -37.80
CA TYR A 169 21.21 -25.38 -38.88
C TYR A 169 19.78 -25.81 -38.48
N ALA A 170 19.64 -26.95 -37.80
CA ALA A 170 18.34 -27.51 -37.45
C ALA A 170 17.58 -26.62 -36.44
N CYS A 171 18.28 -26.12 -35.41
CA CYS A 171 17.70 -25.17 -34.48
C CYS A 171 17.28 -23.88 -35.19
N GLN A 172 18.14 -23.35 -36.06
CA GLN A 172 17.83 -22.13 -36.81
C GLN A 172 16.63 -22.34 -37.74
N ASP A 173 16.58 -23.44 -38.48
CA ASP A 173 15.47 -23.76 -39.37
C ASP A 173 14.15 -23.88 -38.61
N ALA A 174 14.15 -24.53 -37.45
CA ALA A 174 12.97 -24.63 -36.59
C ALA A 174 12.51 -23.25 -36.08
N TRP A 175 13.45 -22.40 -35.66
CA TRP A 175 13.16 -21.05 -35.19
C TRP A 175 12.56 -20.16 -36.29
N PHE A 176 13.18 -20.17 -37.48
CA PHE A 176 12.70 -19.40 -38.64
C PHE A 176 11.40 -19.97 -39.23
N THR A 177 11.18 -21.28 -39.15
CA THR A 177 9.89 -21.89 -39.51
C THR A 177 8.78 -21.42 -38.57
N ASN A 178 9.02 -21.36 -37.26
CA ASN A 178 8.03 -20.83 -36.32
C ASN A 178 7.76 -19.33 -36.55
N TYR A 179 8.79 -18.54 -36.80
CA TYR A 179 8.65 -17.13 -37.19
C TYR A 179 7.80 -16.97 -38.46
N MET A 180 8.09 -17.77 -39.49
CA MET A 180 7.34 -17.82 -40.73
C MET A 180 5.86 -18.11 -40.47
N LEU A 181 5.55 -19.17 -39.69
CA LEU A 181 4.18 -19.58 -39.40
C LEU A 181 3.38 -18.47 -38.70
N GLN A 182 3.98 -17.79 -37.74
CA GLN A 182 3.31 -16.73 -36.99
C GLN A 182 3.05 -15.45 -37.81
N ARG A 183 3.95 -15.14 -38.74
CA ARG A 183 3.93 -13.88 -39.51
C ARG A 183 3.25 -14.01 -40.86
N TYR A 184 3.50 -15.11 -41.57
CA TYR A 184 3.11 -15.34 -42.96
C TYR A 184 2.15 -16.53 -43.13
N GLY A 185 2.19 -17.49 -42.21
CA GLY A 185 1.35 -18.70 -42.26
C GLY A 185 1.87 -19.81 -43.18
N SER A 186 2.64 -19.48 -44.23
CA SER A 186 3.33 -20.44 -45.12
C SER A 186 4.59 -19.83 -45.73
N TRP A 187 5.53 -20.67 -46.18
CA TRP A 187 6.74 -20.21 -46.87
C TRP A 187 6.39 -19.55 -48.20
N ASN A 188 5.35 -20.03 -48.90
CA ASN A 188 4.86 -19.35 -50.10
C ASN A 188 4.38 -17.91 -49.83
N ASN A 189 3.69 -17.67 -48.72
CA ASN A 189 3.28 -16.32 -48.33
C ASN A 189 4.49 -15.45 -47.94
N ALA A 190 5.46 -16.03 -47.22
CA ALA A 190 6.70 -15.34 -46.89
C ALA A 190 7.50 -14.96 -48.14
N ARG A 191 7.61 -15.87 -49.11
CA ARG A 191 8.25 -15.62 -50.42
C ARG A 191 7.53 -14.54 -51.22
N ALA A 192 6.20 -14.59 -51.30
CA ALA A 192 5.42 -13.56 -51.99
C ALA A 192 5.62 -12.18 -51.34
N PHE A 193 5.64 -12.14 -50.00
CA PHE A 193 5.94 -10.94 -49.24
C PHE A 193 7.35 -10.41 -49.54
N TRP A 194 8.35 -11.29 -49.52
CA TRP A 194 9.73 -10.95 -49.83
C TRP A 194 9.88 -10.37 -51.24
N ILE A 195 9.28 -10.99 -52.26
CA ILE A 195 9.34 -10.48 -53.65
C ILE A 195 8.77 -9.06 -53.76
N ALA A 196 7.73 -8.74 -52.99
CA ALA A 196 7.10 -7.42 -53.00
C ALA A 196 7.87 -6.35 -52.19
N ASN A 197 8.62 -6.76 -51.16
CA ASN A 197 9.14 -5.83 -50.16
C ASN A 197 10.68 -5.87 -50.02
N ASN A 198 11.34 -6.89 -50.54
CA ASN A 198 12.77 -7.20 -50.36
C ASN A 198 13.19 -7.36 -48.89
N TRP A 199 12.26 -7.80 -48.05
CA TRP A 199 12.48 -8.21 -46.66
C TRP A 199 11.42 -9.22 -46.22
N TRP A 200 11.64 -9.90 -45.10
CA TRP A 200 10.67 -10.83 -44.48
C TRP A 200 10.77 -10.85 -42.94
#